data_AF-A0A7W2TKB2-F1
#
_entry.id   AF-A0A7W2TKB2-F1
#
_cell.length_a   1.000
_cell.length_b   1.000
_cell.length_c   1.000
_cell.angle_alpha   90.00
_cell.angle_beta   90.00
_cell.angle_gamma   90.00
#
_symmetry.space_group_name_H-M   'P 1'
#
loop_
_entity.id
_entity.type
_entity.pdbx_description
1 polymer ?
#
loop_
_entity_poly.entity_id
_entity_poly.type
_entity_poly.pdbx_seq_one_letter_code
_entity_poly.pdbx_strand_id
1 'polypeptide(L)'
;MISNRVFIKFICLLSVLFYCNTSIATDILRVSIPQMPVHAVSKDEGVLVDFVKVLAKKLDQNIEIQIVPFSRSIYYVITNQVDFHLPFIKPKAENSPQDNFIYSDETIFHVNFVLYTHKDRFVDLTKLVNYKIETDAAHLPFFSELKMGSSCILCSLKKVQHKMTDGYIFADSSTDPLLRENLPLLAAVKRQLYKKFEVKMVFPKTEKGQSLNKALSVIVNEMRLSGELQQLLSSVDFIYNDWQIE
;
A
#
# COMPACT_ATOMS: atom_id res chain seq x y z
N MET A 1 -57.35 -51.14 -20.61
CA MET A 1 -56.92 -50.74 -19.26
C MET A 1 -55.59 -50.02 -19.36
N ILE A 2 -55.52 -48.86 -18.71
CA ILE A 2 -54.68 -47.71 -19.06
C ILE A 2 -53.23 -47.89 -18.61
N SER A 3 -52.34 -47.57 -19.55
CA SER A 3 -50.94 -47.13 -19.45
C SER A 3 -50.35 -46.98 -18.03
N ASN A 4 -49.54 -47.96 -17.64
CA ASN A 4 -48.68 -47.89 -16.45
C ASN A 4 -47.19 -47.64 -16.79
N ARG A 5 -46.90 -47.22 -18.03
CA ARG A 5 -45.53 -46.97 -18.52
C ARG A 5 -45.17 -45.50 -18.74
N VAL A 6 -46.15 -44.60 -18.70
CA VAL A 6 -45.92 -43.15 -18.86
C VAL A 6 -45.58 -42.48 -17.52
N PHE A 7 -46.08 -43.00 -16.39
CA PHE A 7 -45.88 -42.38 -15.08
C PHE A 7 -44.43 -42.52 -14.56
N ILE A 8 -43.76 -43.63 -14.85
CA ILE A 8 -42.37 -43.87 -14.39
C ILE A 8 -41.34 -43.08 -15.22
N LYS A 9 -41.64 -42.76 -16.49
CA LYS A 9 -40.75 -41.90 -17.30
C LYS A 9 -40.86 -40.41 -16.96
N PHE A 10 -41.94 -39.99 -16.30
CA PHE A 10 -42.11 -38.59 -15.87
C PHE A 10 -41.42 -38.27 -14.54
N ILE A 11 -41.23 -39.28 -13.67
CA ILE A 11 -40.56 -39.11 -12.37
C ILE A 11 -39.03 -39.08 -12.51
N CYS A 12 -38.45 -39.75 -13.52
CA CYS A 12 -37.01 -39.67 -13.80
C CYS A 12 -36.57 -38.40 -14.56
N LEU A 13 -37.50 -37.60 -15.08
CA LEU A 13 -37.18 -36.34 -15.76
C LEU A 13 -37.22 -35.12 -14.81
N LEU A 14 -37.80 -35.28 -13.60
CA LEU A 14 -37.87 -34.21 -12.60
C LEU A 14 -36.66 -34.15 -11.66
N SER A 15 -35.81 -35.19 -11.64
CA SER A 15 -34.64 -35.26 -10.75
C SER A 15 -33.34 -34.70 -11.35
N VAL A 16 -33.37 -34.22 -12.60
CA VAL A 16 -32.20 -33.62 -13.27
C VAL A 16 -32.14 -32.08 -13.06
N LEU A 17 -33.12 -31.50 -12.39
CA LEU A 17 -33.12 -30.08 -12.00
C LEU A 17 -32.66 -29.86 -10.55
N PHE A 18 -31.85 -30.75 -9.99
CA PHE A 18 -30.89 -30.32 -8.99
C PHE A 18 -29.83 -29.51 -9.72
N TYR A 19 -30.11 -28.21 -9.89
CA TYR A 19 -29.10 -27.18 -9.98
C TYR A 19 -28.12 -27.46 -8.84
N CYS A 20 -27.02 -28.14 -9.19
CA CYS A 20 -25.82 -28.12 -8.41
C CYS A 20 -25.39 -26.65 -8.49
N ASN A 21 -25.93 -25.83 -7.57
CA ASN A 21 -25.28 -24.60 -7.16
C ASN A 21 -23.99 -25.07 -6.50
N THR A 22 -23.01 -25.44 -7.31
CA THR A 22 -21.62 -25.34 -6.90
C THR A 22 -21.42 -23.86 -6.69
N SER A 23 -21.75 -23.40 -5.48
CA SER A 23 -21.09 -22.22 -4.94
C SER A 23 -19.62 -22.61 -4.95
N ILE A 24 -18.93 -22.25 -6.03
CA ILE A 24 -17.47 -22.22 -6.05
C ILE A 24 -17.17 -21.28 -4.90
N ALA A 25 -16.78 -21.84 -3.76
CA ALA A 25 -16.31 -21.05 -2.64
C ALA A 25 -15.09 -20.30 -3.19
N THR A 26 -15.30 -19.05 -3.60
CA THR A 26 -14.22 -18.20 -4.09
C THR A 26 -13.24 -18.06 -2.93
N ASP A 27 -12.01 -18.51 -3.13
CA ASP A 27 -10.95 -18.35 -2.14
C ASP A 27 -10.94 -16.89 -1.66
N ILE A 28 -10.94 -16.70 -0.33
CA ILE A 28 -10.83 -15.37 0.26
C ILE A 28 -9.45 -14.82 -0.11
N LEU A 29 -9.41 -13.65 -0.76
CA LEU A 29 -8.14 -12.97 -1.01
C LEU A 29 -7.63 -12.38 0.29
N ARG A 30 -6.31 -12.34 0.45
CA ARG A 30 -5.65 -11.76 1.61
C ARG A 30 -4.77 -10.61 1.16
N VAL A 31 -4.87 -9.48 1.84
CA VAL A 31 -4.00 -8.33 1.62
C VAL A 31 -3.30 -7.95 2.91
N SER A 32 -2.00 -7.66 2.83
CA SER A 32 -1.27 -7.02 3.92
C SER A 32 -1.12 -5.51 3.66
N ILE A 33 -1.45 -4.70 4.67
CA ILE A 33 -1.30 -3.24 4.63
C ILE A 33 -0.44 -2.83 5.82
N PRO A 34 0.60 -2.00 5.63
CA PRO A 34 1.44 -1.54 6.73
C PRO A 34 0.63 -0.64 7.67
N GLN A 35 0.78 -0.83 8.97
CA GLN A 35 0.20 0.10 9.95
C GLN A 35 0.88 1.46 9.79
N MET A 36 0.13 2.45 9.33
CA MET A 36 0.64 3.78 9.00
C MET A 36 -0.42 4.85 9.32
N PRO A 37 -0.02 5.98 9.93
CA PRO A 37 -0.93 7.11 10.15
C PRO A 37 -1.64 7.52 8.86
N VAL A 38 -2.93 7.83 8.95
CA VAL A 38 -3.84 8.19 7.84
C VAL A 38 -4.14 7.04 6.86
N HIS A 39 -3.16 6.16 6.59
CA HIS A 39 -3.25 5.18 5.52
C HIS A 39 -3.99 3.91 5.95
N ALA A 40 -3.61 3.37 7.11
CA ALA A 40 -4.21 2.18 7.71
C ALA A 40 -3.92 2.18 9.21
N VAL A 41 -4.81 2.82 9.96
CA VAL A 41 -4.72 2.95 11.43
C VAL A 41 -5.16 1.65 12.09
N SER A 42 -6.21 1.03 11.55
CA SER A 42 -6.74 -0.27 11.97
C SER A 42 -7.32 -1.02 10.77
N LYS A 43 -7.86 -2.23 10.98
CA LYS A 43 -8.49 -3.00 9.89
C LYS A 43 -9.77 -2.35 9.34
N ASP A 44 -10.34 -1.40 10.09
CA ASP A 44 -11.60 -0.74 9.75
C ASP A 44 -11.41 0.74 9.38
N GLU A 45 -10.21 1.30 9.61
CA GLU A 45 -9.91 2.73 9.51
C GLU A 45 -8.63 3.01 8.70
N GLY A 46 -8.77 3.85 7.67
CA GLY A 46 -7.67 4.39 6.88
C GLY A 46 -7.99 4.39 5.40
N VAL A 47 -7.43 5.35 4.66
CA VAL A 47 -7.74 5.53 3.23
C VAL A 47 -7.42 4.29 2.37
N LEU A 48 -6.39 3.53 2.73
CA LEU A 48 -6.01 2.31 2.01
C LEU A 48 -6.87 1.11 2.39
N VAL A 49 -7.44 1.11 3.60
CA VAL A 49 -8.46 0.14 4.01
C VAL A 49 -9.72 0.36 3.19
N ASP A 50 -10.15 1.62 3.04
CA ASP A 50 -11.33 1.96 2.24
C ASP A 50 -11.10 1.69 0.75
N PHE A 51 -9.89 1.95 0.24
CA PHE A 51 -9.49 1.51 -1.09
C PHE A 51 -9.65 0.00 -1.30
N VAL A 52 -9.17 -0.83 -0.37
CA VAL A 52 -9.34 -2.29 -0.48
C VAL A 52 -10.81 -2.70 -0.41
N LYS A 53 -11.62 -2.08 0.43
CA LYS A 53 -13.07 -2.36 0.48
C LYS A 53 -13.74 -2.07 -0.87
N VAL A 54 -13.34 -1.00 -1.56
CA VAL A 54 -13.82 -0.68 -2.91
C VAL A 54 -13.34 -1.72 -3.93
N LEU A 55 -12.08 -2.16 -3.86
CA LEU A 55 -11.57 -3.24 -4.71
C LEU A 55 -12.34 -4.54 -4.51
N ALA A 56 -12.59 -4.93 -3.25
CA ALA A 56 -13.36 -6.12 -2.89
C ALA A 56 -14.76 -6.09 -3.51
N LYS A 57 -15.44 -4.94 -3.41
CA LYS A 57 -16.77 -4.73 -4.01
C LYS A 57 -16.74 -4.83 -5.54
N LYS A 58 -15.73 -4.26 -6.21
CA LYS A 58 -15.62 -4.27 -7.67
C LYS A 58 -15.17 -5.61 -8.23
N LEU A 59 -14.42 -6.40 -7.45
CA LEU A 59 -14.07 -7.78 -7.78
C LEU A 59 -15.21 -8.78 -7.51
N ASP A 60 -16.25 -8.37 -6.78
CA ASP A 60 -17.24 -9.29 -6.22
C ASP A 60 -16.58 -10.43 -5.42
N GLN A 61 -15.56 -10.09 -4.63
CA GLN A 61 -14.74 -11.05 -3.88
C GLN A 61 -14.41 -10.54 -2.48
N ASN A 62 -14.47 -11.45 -1.49
CA ASN A 62 -14.04 -11.13 -0.14
C ASN A 62 -12.52 -10.95 -0.08
N ILE A 63 -12.09 -9.84 0.52
CA ILE A 63 -10.68 -9.55 0.80
C ILE A 63 -10.49 -9.39 2.30
N GLU A 64 -9.70 -10.28 2.91
CA GLU A 64 -9.24 -10.20 4.29
C GLU A 64 -8.08 -9.21 4.39
N ILE A 65 -8.25 -8.16 5.20
CA ILE A 65 -7.24 -7.12 5.44
C ILE A 65 -6.42 -7.45 6.68
N GLN A 66 -5.10 -7.51 6.52
CA GLN A 66 -4.14 -7.73 7.60
C GLN A 66 -3.29 -6.47 7.81
N ILE A 67 -3.50 -5.78 8.94
CA ILE A 67 -2.69 -4.62 9.34
C ILE A 67 -1.50 -5.08 10.16
N VAL A 68 -0.29 -4.85 9.65
CA VAL A 68 0.96 -5.35 10.25
C VAL A 68 2.11 -4.34 10.09
N PRO A 69 3.24 -4.47 10.81
CA PRO A 69 4.41 -3.62 10.57
C PRO A 69 4.89 -3.68 9.10
N PHE A 70 5.41 -2.57 8.57
CA PHE A 70 5.71 -2.46 7.13
C PHE A 70 6.63 -3.57 6.62
N SER A 71 7.78 -3.80 7.26
CA SER A 71 8.70 -4.87 6.84
C SER A 71 8.04 -6.26 6.87
N ARG A 72 7.11 -6.51 7.80
CA ARG A 72 6.33 -7.76 7.85
C ARG A 72 5.34 -7.86 6.69
N SER A 73 4.70 -6.75 6.36
CA SER A 73 3.75 -6.65 5.25
C SER A 73 4.39 -7.06 3.91
N ILE A 74 5.61 -6.58 3.65
CA ILE A 74 6.42 -6.96 2.48
C ILE A 74 6.85 -8.43 2.55
N TYR A 75 7.31 -8.89 3.72
CA TYR A 75 7.71 -10.29 3.91
C TYR A 75 6.57 -11.27 3.59
N TYR A 76 5.32 -10.94 3.91
CA TYR A 76 4.17 -11.79 3.60
C TYR A 76 3.93 -11.96 2.10
N VAL A 77 4.18 -10.94 1.28
CA VAL A 77 4.11 -11.09 -0.19
C VAL A 77 5.24 -11.96 -0.71
N ILE A 78 6.47 -11.70 -0.25
CA ILE A 78 7.66 -12.44 -0.68
C ILE A 78 7.54 -13.94 -0.34
N THR A 79 6.85 -14.27 0.75
CA THR A 79 6.66 -15.65 1.24
C THR A 79 5.29 -16.25 0.90
N ASN A 80 4.52 -15.61 0.00
CA ASN A 80 3.21 -16.08 -0.46
C ASN A 80 2.16 -16.28 0.66
N GLN A 81 2.30 -15.57 1.79
CA GLN A 81 1.35 -15.62 2.91
C GLN A 81 0.10 -14.77 2.67
N VAL A 82 0.20 -13.78 1.78
CA VAL A 82 -0.92 -12.97 1.30
C VAL A 82 -0.91 -12.92 -0.22
N ASP A 83 -2.04 -12.54 -0.81
CA ASP A 83 -2.20 -12.47 -2.26
C ASP A 83 -1.66 -11.16 -2.85
N PHE A 84 -1.61 -10.09 -2.05
CA PHE A 84 -0.97 -8.82 -2.41
C PHE A 84 -0.69 -7.93 -1.20
N HIS A 85 0.09 -6.87 -1.43
CA HIS A 85 0.36 -5.79 -0.47
C HIS A 85 0.16 -4.43 -1.11
N LEU A 86 -0.25 -3.46 -0.30
CA LEU A 86 -0.17 -2.04 -0.62
C LEU A 86 0.01 -1.21 0.67
N PRO A 87 0.56 0.00 0.60
CA PRO A 87 1.17 0.64 -0.56
C PRO A 87 2.66 0.28 -0.69
N PHE A 88 3.19 0.24 -1.90
CA PHE A 88 4.64 0.19 -2.10
C PHE A 88 5.14 1.17 -3.16
N ILE A 89 6.20 1.91 -2.85
CA ILE A 89 6.81 2.83 -3.81
C ILE A 89 7.55 2.04 -4.88
N LYS A 90 7.49 2.49 -6.14
CA LYS A 90 8.31 1.96 -7.22
C LYS A 90 9.52 2.86 -7.45
N PRO A 91 10.76 2.44 -7.12
CA PRO A 91 11.96 3.18 -7.48
C PRO A 91 12.11 3.26 -9.01
N LYS A 92 12.64 4.38 -9.53
CA LYS A 92 12.88 4.56 -10.97
C LYS A 92 14.09 3.77 -11.52
N ALA A 93 14.81 2.99 -10.71
CA ALA A 93 16.12 2.41 -11.04
C ALA A 93 16.13 0.87 -11.15
N GLU A 94 17.05 0.36 -11.96
CA GLU A 94 17.32 -1.08 -12.26
C GLU A 94 17.77 -1.91 -11.04
N ASN A 95 18.11 -1.28 -9.92
CA ASN A 95 18.65 -1.92 -8.71
C ASN A 95 17.61 -2.18 -7.60
N SER A 96 16.30 -2.12 -7.91
CA SER A 96 15.32 -2.68 -6.98
C SER A 96 15.64 -4.18 -6.82
N PRO A 97 15.51 -4.79 -5.62
CA PRO A 97 15.42 -6.24 -5.50
C PRO A 97 14.13 -6.71 -6.20
N GLN A 98 14.12 -6.64 -7.54
CA GLN A 98 12.98 -6.91 -8.43
C GLN A 98 12.65 -8.41 -8.48
N ASP A 99 13.44 -9.26 -7.83
CA ASP A 99 13.36 -10.69 -8.04
C ASP A 99 12.29 -11.40 -7.23
N ASN A 100 11.74 -10.76 -6.19
CA ASN A 100 10.92 -11.46 -5.19
C ASN A 100 9.40 -11.22 -5.32
N PHE A 101 8.96 -10.20 -6.04
CA PHE A 101 7.55 -9.86 -6.20
C PHE A 101 7.31 -9.09 -7.52
N ILE A 102 6.04 -8.92 -7.88
CA ILE A 102 5.62 -8.21 -9.09
C ILE A 102 4.93 -6.91 -8.67
N TYR A 103 5.29 -5.78 -9.29
CA TYR A 103 4.55 -4.52 -9.12
C TYR A 103 3.25 -4.54 -9.93
N SER A 104 2.22 -3.84 -9.46
CA SER A 104 1.02 -3.60 -10.26
C SER A 104 1.35 -2.85 -11.55
N ASP A 105 0.60 -3.14 -12.61
CA ASP A 105 0.71 -2.40 -13.87
C ASP A 105 0.28 -0.95 -13.61
N GLU A 106 -0.85 -0.79 -12.93
CA GLU A 106 -1.39 0.52 -12.58
C GLU A 106 -0.72 1.16 -11.37
N THR A 107 -0.59 2.49 -11.43
CA THR A 107 -0.27 3.34 -10.27
C THR A 107 -1.54 3.65 -9.50
N ILE A 108 -1.56 3.38 -8.20
CA ILE A 108 -2.72 3.66 -7.35
C ILE A 108 -2.79 5.14 -6.97
N PHE A 109 -1.65 5.74 -6.62
CA PHE A 109 -1.50 7.17 -6.36
C PHE A 109 -0.03 7.58 -6.39
N HIS A 110 0.26 8.87 -6.21
CA HIS A 110 1.62 9.35 -6.01
C HIS A 110 1.84 9.87 -4.60
N VAL A 111 3.03 9.63 -4.06
CA VAL A 111 3.40 10.08 -2.71
C VAL A 111 4.64 10.96 -2.77
N ASN A 112 4.63 12.05 -1.98
CA ASN A 112 5.81 12.87 -1.81
C ASN A 112 6.62 12.32 -0.64
N PHE A 113 7.85 11.92 -0.91
CA PHE A 113 8.83 11.69 0.14
C PHE A 113 9.53 13.02 0.43
N VAL A 114 9.61 13.33 1.71
CA VAL A 114 10.11 14.60 2.23
C VAL A 114 11.28 14.31 3.15
N LEU A 115 12.31 15.16 3.04
CA LEU A 115 13.45 15.15 3.94
C LEU A 115 13.18 16.11 5.10
N TYR A 116 13.06 15.53 6.29
CA TYR A 116 12.95 16.23 7.57
C TYR A 116 14.34 16.40 8.16
N THR A 117 14.73 17.62 8.49
CA THR A 117 16.06 17.95 9.04
C THR A 117 15.93 18.94 10.18
N HIS A 118 16.96 19.07 11.01
CA HIS A 118 17.02 20.17 11.97
C HIS A 118 17.20 21.50 11.22
N LYS A 119 16.59 22.60 11.68
CA LYS A 119 16.64 23.91 11.01
C LYS A 119 18.07 24.42 10.75
N ASP A 120 18.96 24.24 11.72
CA ASP A 120 20.40 24.55 11.64
C ASP A 120 21.22 23.63 10.72
N ARG A 121 20.61 22.57 10.16
CA ARG A 121 21.29 21.62 9.29
C ARG A 121 20.92 21.88 7.84
N PHE A 122 21.93 22.09 7.00
CA PHE A 122 21.80 21.94 5.55
C PHE A 122 22.23 20.53 5.14
N VAL A 123 21.41 19.87 4.33
CA VAL A 123 21.66 18.54 3.76
C VAL A 123 21.60 18.67 2.24
N ASP A 124 22.72 18.37 1.57
CA ASP A 124 22.80 18.30 0.12
C ASP A 124 22.19 16.98 -0.37
N LEU A 125 21.04 17.06 -1.06
CA LEU A 125 20.31 15.92 -1.59
C LEU A 125 21.12 15.09 -2.60
N THR A 126 22.18 15.65 -3.20
CA THR A 126 23.05 14.92 -4.13
C THR A 126 24.12 14.09 -3.41
N LYS A 127 24.26 14.24 -2.08
CA LYS A 127 25.32 13.64 -1.26
C LYS A 127 24.77 12.98 0.01
N LEU A 128 23.57 12.39 -0.05
CA LEU A 128 22.89 11.78 1.10
C LEU A 128 23.74 10.74 1.85
N VAL A 129 24.60 10.01 1.12
CA VAL A 129 25.60 9.06 1.65
C VAL A 129 26.51 9.65 2.74
N ASN A 130 26.72 10.97 2.74
CA ASN A 130 27.58 11.67 3.70
C ASN A 130 26.87 12.02 5.02
N TYR A 131 25.58 11.73 5.14
CA TYR A 131 24.75 12.14 6.26
C TYR A 131 24.12 10.93 6.98
N LYS A 132 23.82 11.08 8.26
CA LYS A 132 23.05 10.10 9.05
C LYS A 132 21.55 10.31 8.80
N ILE A 133 21.05 9.79 7.69
CA ILE A 133 19.65 9.90 7.29
C ILE A 133 18.91 8.59 7.57
N GLU A 134 17.82 8.66 8.32
CA GLU A 134 16.91 7.54 8.53
C GLU A 134 15.79 7.50 7.46
N THR A 135 15.27 6.32 7.16
CA THR A 135 14.00 6.08 6.45
C THR A 135 13.26 4.93 7.14
N ASP A 136 12.03 4.60 6.74
CA ASP A 136 11.42 3.34 7.17
C ASP A 136 12.28 2.13 6.74
N ALA A 137 12.47 1.18 7.65
CA ALA A 137 13.32 0.00 7.43
C ALA A 137 12.86 -0.86 6.25
N ALA A 138 11.57 -0.88 5.92
CA ALA A 138 11.04 -1.59 4.75
C ALA A 138 11.55 -1.01 3.42
N HIS A 139 11.98 0.25 3.40
CA HIS A 139 12.49 0.90 2.19
C HIS A 139 14.01 0.82 2.05
N LEU A 140 14.76 0.47 3.09
CA LEU A 140 16.22 0.42 3.03
C LEU A 140 16.78 -0.39 1.84
N PRO A 141 16.25 -1.58 1.51
CA PRO A 141 16.74 -2.35 0.36
C PRO A 141 16.57 -1.64 -1.00
N PHE A 142 15.81 -0.54 -1.05
CA PHE A 142 15.44 0.19 -2.26
C PHE A 142 16.09 1.58 -2.34
N PHE A 143 16.84 1.97 -1.32
CA PHE A 143 17.58 3.24 -1.25
C PHE A 143 19.06 2.97 -1.00
N SER A 144 19.84 2.86 -2.08
CA SER A 144 21.28 2.55 -2.01
C SER A 144 22.11 3.59 -1.22
N GLU A 145 21.63 4.82 -1.18
CA GLU A 145 22.25 5.96 -0.54
C GLU A 145 21.92 6.06 0.97
N LEU A 146 20.92 5.31 1.45
CA LEU A 146 20.46 5.32 2.84
C LEU A 146 20.85 4.02 3.55
N LYS A 147 21.35 4.14 4.78
CA LYS A 147 21.86 2.99 5.57
C LYS A 147 21.18 2.82 6.92
N MET A 148 20.30 3.73 7.31
CA MET A 148 19.66 3.71 8.63
C MET A 148 18.15 3.55 8.49
N GLY A 149 17.63 2.50 9.12
CA GLY A 149 16.21 2.14 9.09
C GLY A 149 15.58 2.42 10.44
N SER A 150 14.33 2.87 10.41
CA SER A 150 13.48 3.08 11.58
C SER A 150 12.15 2.38 11.37
N SER A 151 11.48 2.04 12.46
CA SER A 151 10.09 1.54 12.46
C SER A 151 9.13 2.51 13.16
N CYS A 152 9.60 3.70 13.51
CA CYS A 152 8.84 4.68 14.28
C CYS A 152 9.10 6.10 13.75
N ILE A 153 8.13 6.64 12.99
CA ILE A 153 8.18 7.98 12.40
C ILE A 153 8.47 9.05 13.47
N LEU A 154 7.67 9.08 14.54
CA LEU A 154 7.82 10.08 15.61
C LEU A 154 9.17 9.96 16.34
N CYS A 155 9.70 8.75 16.50
CA CYS A 155 11.01 8.53 17.09
C CYS A 155 12.11 9.13 16.21
N SER A 156 12.03 8.94 14.89
CA SER A 156 12.97 9.53 13.93
C SER A 156 12.88 11.06 13.92
N LEU A 157 11.68 11.65 13.98
CA LEU A 157 11.52 13.10 14.10
C LEU A 157 12.15 13.65 15.40
N LYS A 158 11.99 12.94 16.52
CA LYS A 158 12.65 13.31 17.79
C LYS A 158 14.19 13.22 17.70
N LYS A 159 14.72 12.21 17.01
CA LYS A 159 16.17 12.11 16.75
C LYS A 159 16.68 13.29 15.94
N VAL A 160 15.94 13.72 14.91
CA VAL A 160 16.26 14.91 14.11
C VAL A 160 16.22 16.18 14.98
N GLN A 161 15.16 16.37 15.77
CA GLN A 161 15.01 17.48 16.72
C GLN A 161 16.21 17.58 17.68
N HIS A 162 16.73 16.45 18.16
CA HIS A 162 17.87 16.40 19.07
C HIS A 162 19.23 16.22 18.38
N LYS A 163 19.30 16.38 17.04
CA LYS A 163 20.53 16.25 16.24
C LYS A 163 21.24 14.90 16.42
N MET A 164 20.51 13.84 16.76
CA MET A 164 21.02 12.47 16.83
C MET A 164 21.17 11.86 15.43
N THR A 165 20.34 12.29 14.49
CA THR A 165 20.42 12.02 13.06
C THR A 165 20.41 13.35 12.30
N ASP A 166 20.99 13.36 11.10
CA ASP A 166 21.02 14.54 10.25
C ASP A 166 19.68 14.77 9.55
N GLY A 167 18.90 13.70 9.37
CA GLY A 167 17.56 13.79 8.80
C GLY A 167 16.78 12.49 8.82
N TYR A 168 15.53 12.59 8.38
CA TYR A 168 14.61 11.49 8.17
C TYR A 168 13.90 11.68 6.83
N ILE A 169 13.82 10.65 5.99
CA ILE A 169 13.12 10.68 4.71
C ILE A 169 11.93 9.72 4.78
N PHE A 170 10.73 10.23 4.58
CA PHE A 170 9.52 9.40 4.47
C PHE A 170 8.36 10.16 3.83
N ALA A 171 7.23 9.48 3.64
CA ALA A 171 6.00 10.04 3.08
C ALA A 171 5.47 11.21 3.93
N ASP A 172 5.16 12.34 3.28
CA ASP A 172 4.58 13.51 3.95
C ASP A 172 3.18 13.22 4.49
N SER A 173 2.37 12.50 3.74
CA SER A 173 1.01 12.07 4.10
C SER A 173 0.92 11.30 5.43
N SER A 174 1.99 10.63 5.87
CA SER A 174 2.05 9.98 7.19
C SER A 174 2.87 10.75 8.22
N THR A 175 3.87 11.53 7.78
CA THR A 175 4.83 12.17 8.69
C THR A 175 4.38 13.54 9.14
N ASP A 176 3.78 14.33 8.24
CA ASP A 176 3.34 15.69 8.54
C ASP A 176 2.24 15.77 9.59
N PRO A 177 1.22 14.87 9.63
CA PRO A 177 0.23 14.88 10.71
C PRO A 177 0.91 14.76 12.07
N LEU A 178 1.84 13.82 12.21
CA LEU A 178 2.60 13.62 13.46
C LEU A 178 3.48 14.82 13.80
N LEU A 179 4.12 15.44 12.79
CA LEU A 179 4.92 16.64 13.00
C LEU A 179 4.06 17.81 13.49
N ARG A 180 2.91 18.06 12.83
CA ARG A 180 1.96 19.13 13.17
C ARG A 180 1.40 18.95 14.59
N GLU A 181 0.96 17.74 14.93
CA GLU A 181 0.45 17.41 16.27
C GLU A 181 1.50 17.59 17.38
N ASN A 182 2.79 17.47 17.04
CA ASN A 182 3.90 17.53 18.00
C ASN A 182 4.78 18.79 17.82
N LEU A 183 4.30 19.83 17.14
CA LEU A 183 5.07 21.04 16.85
C LEU A 183 5.76 21.66 18.09
N PRO A 184 5.13 21.77 19.27
CA PRO A 184 5.80 22.31 20.45
C PRO A 184 7.07 21.54 20.86
N LEU A 185 7.10 20.23 20.57
CA LEU A 185 8.24 19.35 20.87
C LEU A 185 9.21 19.21 19.70
N LEU A 186 8.76 19.48 18.47
CA LEU A 186 9.50 19.29 17.23
C LEU A 186 9.76 20.61 16.49
N ALA A 187 9.78 21.74 17.22
CA ALA A 187 9.82 23.09 16.66
C ALA A 187 11.09 23.41 15.85
N ALA A 188 12.15 22.59 15.94
CA ALA A 188 13.36 22.76 15.17
C ALA A 188 13.44 21.82 13.94
N VAL A 189 12.42 21.00 13.70
CA VAL A 189 12.34 20.17 12.49
C VAL A 189 11.78 21.00 11.34
N LYS A 190 12.55 21.12 10.26
CA LYS A 190 12.12 21.68 8.97
C LYS A 190 12.00 20.57 7.93
N ARG A 191 11.31 20.87 6.83
CA ARG A 191 11.11 19.94 5.72
C ARG A 191 11.56 20.51 4.38
N GLN A 192 11.91 19.62 3.45
CA GLN A 192 12.12 19.93 2.04
C GLN A 192 11.72 18.72 1.21
N LEU A 193 11.12 18.93 0.04
CA LEU A 193 10.79 17.82 -0.86
C LEU A 193 12.05 17.04 -1.22
N TYR A 194 12.02 15.71 -1.02
CA TYR A 194 13.07 14.83 -1.49
C TYR A 194 12.77 14.33 -2.89
N LYS A 195 11.63 13.63 -3.05
CA LYS A 195 11.25 13.00 -4.32
C LYS A 195 9.79 12.59 -4.32
N LYS A 196 9.14 12.62 -5.48
CA LYS A 196 7.80 12.06 -5.68
C LYS A 196 7.91 10.65 -6.28
N PHE A 197 7.16 9.70 -5.72
CA PHE A 197 7.15 8.30 -6.15
C PHE A 197 5.77 7.88 -6.65
N GLU A 198 5.76 6.98 -7.63
CA GLU A 198 4.59 6.17 -7.93
C GLU A 198 4.38 5.17 -6.81
N VAL A 199 3.13 5.05 -6.35
CA VAL A 199 2.71 4.00 -5.43
C VAL A 199 1.99 2.92 -6.20
N LYS A 200 2.36 1.67 -5.91
CA LYS A 200 1.89 0.45 -6.56
C LYS A 200 1.34 -0.51 -5.51
N MET A 201 0.56 -1.48 -5.98
CA MET A 201 0.39 -2.75 -5.25
C MET A 201 1.55 -3.67 -5.61
N VAL A 202 1.85 -4.65 -4.76
CA VAL A 202 2.81 -5.71 -5.06
C VAL A 202 2.22 -7.09 -4.82
N PHE A 203 2.57 -8.02 -5.69
CA PHE A 203 2.01 -9.36 -5.76
C PHE A 203 3.11 -10.42 -5.65
N PRO A 204 2.80 -11.60 -5.09
CA PRO A 204 3.65 -12.77 -5.22
C PRO A 204 4.04 -13.03 -6.68
N LYS A 205 5.27 -13.49 -6.91
CA LYS A 205 5.75 -13.87 -8.26
C LYS A 205 5.22 -15.25 -8.68
N THR A 206 3.90 -15.37 -8.76
CA THR A 206 3.15 -16.60 -9.08
C THR A 206 2.13 -16.33 -10.18
N GLU A 207 1.60 -17.37 -10.82
CA GLU A 207 0.52 -17.24 -11.81
C GLU A 207 -0.74 -16.60 -11.21
N LYS A 208 -1.05 -16.93 -9.94
CA LYS A 208 -2.14 -16.31 -9.17
C LYS A 208 -1.88 -14.81 -9.01
N GLY A 209 -0.69 -14.42 -8.58
CA GLY A 209 -0.30 -13.01 -8.42
C GLY A 209 -0.36 -12.23 -9.74
N GLN A 210 0.09 -12.81 -10.85
CA GLN A 210 0.00 -12.20 -12.19
C GLN A 210 -1.45 -12.01 -12.65
N SER A 211 -2.29 -13.02 -12.43
CA SER A 211 -3.72 -12.95 -12.79
C SER A 211 -4.46 -11.90 -11.97
N LEU A 212 -4.18 -11.85 -10.66
CA LEU A 212 -4.75 -10.85 -9.76
C LEU A 212 -4.29 -9.43 -10.11
N ASN A 213 -3.01 -9.24 -10.46
CA ASN A 213 -2.51 -7.95 -10.95
C ASN A 213 -3.33 -7.45 -12.14
N LYS A 214 -3.54 -8.30 -13.16
CA LYS A 214 -4.32 -7.92 -14.36
C LYS A 214 -5.74 -7.50 -13.99
N ALA A 215 -6.43 -8.30 -13.16
CA ALA A 215 -7.79 -8.01 -12.74
C ALA A 215 -7.91 -6.69 -11.95
N LEU A 216 -7.04 -6.49 -10.96
CA LEU A 216 -7.02 -5.27 -10.15
C LEU A 216 -6.58 -4.04 -10.96
N SER A 217 -5.66 -4.21 -11.90
CA SER A 217 -5.21 -3.13 -12.79
C SER A 217 -6.34 -2.61 -13.67
N VAL A 218 -7.18 -3.48 -14.23
CA VAL A 218 -8.39 -3.06 -14.96
C VAL A 218 -9.29 -2.19 -14.08
N ILE A 219 -9.58 -2.65 -12.86
CA ILE A 219 -10.42 -1.94 -11.89
C ILE A 219 -9.84 -0.58 -11.52
N VAL A 220 -8.54 -0.51 -11.21
CA VAL A 220 -7.87 0.75 -10.85
C VAL A 220 -7.90 1.73 -12.02
N ASN A 221 -7.72 1.25 -13.25
CA ASN A 221 -7.82 2.09 -14.43
C ASN A 221 -9.24 2.64 -14.63
N GLU A 222 -10.29 1.83 -14.46
CA GLU A 222 -11.68 2.28 -14.52
C GLU A 222 -11.98 3.35 -13.45
N MET A 223 -11.53 3.13 -12.21
CA MET A 223 -11.66 4.10 -11.13
C MET A 223 -10.94 5.41 -11.43
N ARG A 224 -9.81 5.34 -12.13
CA ARG A 224 -9.06 6.53 -12.55
C ARG A 224 -9.83 7.31 -13.62
N LEU A 225 -10.34 6.62 -14.64
CA LEU A 225 -11.09 7.25 -15.73
C LEU A 225 -12.41 7.88 -15.25
N SER A 226 -13.02 7.32 -14.21
CA SER A 226 -14.24 7.89 -13.60
C SER A 226 -13.99 9.01 -12.59
N GLY A 227 -12.74 9.22 -12.16
CA GLY A 227 -12.39 10.14 -11.07
C GLY A 227 -12.60 9.59 -9.65
N GLU A 228 -13.19 8.39 -9.51
CA GLU A 228 -13.41 7.73 -8.21
C GLU A 228 -12.10 7.50 -7.45
N LEU A 229 -11.02 7.15 -8.17
CA LEU A 229 -9.71 6.92 -7.56
C LEU A 229 -9.16 8.19 -6.89
N GLN A 230 -9.26 9.34 -7.56
CA GLN A 230 -8.80 10.63 -7.03
C GLN A 230 -9.65 11.06 -5.83
N GLN A 231 -10.97 10.89 -5.91
CA GLN A 231 -11.86 11.22 -4.80
C GLN A 231 -11.50 10.40 -3.55
N LEU A 232 -11.32 9.09 -3.73
CA LEU A 232 -11.02 8.15 -2.65
C LEU A 232 -9.64 8.38 -2.03
N LEU A 233 -8.62 8.67 -2.84
CA LEU A 233 -7.22 8.77 -2.39
C LEU A 233 -6.75 10.22 -2.17
N SER A 234 -7.64 11.22 -2.24
CA SER A 234 -7.29 12.65 -2.15
C SER A 234 -6.54 13.06 -0.89
N SER A 235 -6.70 12.33 0.22
CA SER A 235 -6.00 12.58 1.48
C SER A 235 -4.53 12.13 1.47
N VAL A 236 -4.10 11.38 0.45
CA VAL A 236 -2.73 10.86 0.30
C VAL A 236 -2.12 11.11 -1.08
N ASP A 237 -2.92 11.38 -2.11
CA ASP A 237 -2.47 11.86 -3.43
C ASP A 237 -2.67 13.37 -3.55
N PHE A 238 -1.71 14.13 -3.02
CA PHE A 238 -1.72 15.58 -3.08
C PHE A 238 -0.35 16.11 -3.51
N ILE A 239 -0.36 17.36 -3.99
CA ILE A 239 0.85 18.07 -4.37
C ILE A 239 1.59 18.47 -3.10
N TYR A 240 2.92 18.30 -3.09
CA TYR A 240 3.74 18.78 -1.98
C TYR A 240 3.49 20.26 -1.73
N ASN A 241 3.08 20.59 -0.50
CA ASN A 241 2.99 21.95 0.01
C ASN A 241 3.97 22.10 1.17
N ASP A 242 4.87 23.08 1.12
CA ASP A 242 5.72 23.46 2.25
C ASP A 242 5.02 24.38 3.26
N TRP A 243 4.08 23.81 3.98
CA TRP A 243 3.22 24.49 4.97
C TRP A 243 3.96 25.15 6.15
N GLN A 244 5.28 24.95 6.30
CA GLN A 244 6.07 25.63 7.34
C GLN A 244 6.55 27.02 6.91
N ILE A 245 6.46 27.33 5.62
CA ILE A 245 6.82 28.63 5.02
C ILE A 245 5.56 29.48 4.74
N GLU A 246 4.38 28.86 4.78
CA GLU A 246 3.07 29.52 4.65
C GLU A 246 2.67 30.34 5.89
#